data_AF-A0A8T4AMP2-F1
#
_entry.id   AF-A0A8T4AMP2-F1
#
_cell.length_a   1.000
_cell.length_b   1.000
_cell.length_c   1.000
_cell.angle_alpha   90.00
_cell.angle_beta   90.00
_cell.angle_gamma   90.00
#
_symmetry.space_group_name_H-M   'P 1'
#
loop_
_entity.id
_entity.type
_entity.pdbx_description
1 polymer ?
#
loop_
_entity_poly.entity_id
_entity_poly.type
_entity_poly.pdbx_seq_one_letter_code
_entity_poly.pdbx_strand_id
1 'polypeptide(L)'
;MKPTTDHLIFFLILICLSLTSCSDSNNEVATSTNPTSEISPDEAITEINPAIKHTLLSSEEKGFLDEHWQLTIPLQGQAPDDYSDIESSLDPASCGLCHEQQLKDWQTTFHAHAMGPGILGQVIDMIESGDHTQAQLCWSCHTPLAEQQDSLKLNDNWQSNTLFDEELQHSGLVCAGCHVRQHKRFGPSRRDTPNVEGNIDDGDQPHNGFIATTAFSHSAFCSNCHQFKENGFSLNGKLLENTYNEWQESRYAKEDIHCQTCHMPDRRHTWRGIHDPEMTKRAVTIDVDAPLQQYKLGELYEARITITNTGAGHYFPTYVTPKVFVRAELFDSDDNIIAGSLQEAIIGRETTANLSQELYDTRIAPDDNVSILYREALRGKPTKLKVSITVEPDHFYTRFYKIKLASMKEGLSTDLLREALAKAQQSHFSIFEKTYPINVDLNSTVKLDPNTYRASAPASKTNVDSTSHTPYWNDDDIKWHNYETGLALAKKNNKPVLLLFYADWCPTCHAYQPIFEDQRLLELSNDFIMVRVNTDNEPKLNQAYIPEEEWEYVPRTFALFSDGSRMNSVYSKTKAPRYFLSANSPSEFLFTMQAALLTHRDRIASTTLN
;
A
#
# COMPACT_ATOMS: atom_id res chain seq x y z
N MET A 1 -15.59 -7.49 45.96
CA MET A 1 -15.52 -6.17 45.31
C MET A 1 -16.05 -6.34 43.90
N LYS A 2 -17.12 -5.63 43.54
CA LYS A 2 -17.73 -5.66 42.19
C LYS A 2 -16.81 -4.92 41.21
N PRO A 3 -16.61 -5.41 39.97
CA PRO A 3 -15.92 -4.64 38.95
C PRO A 3 -16.90 -3.66 38.28
N THR A 4 -16.42 -2.43 38.07
CA THR A 4 -17.13 -1.29 37.49
C THR A 4 -17.18 -1.36 35.97
N THR A 5 -18.24 -0.79 35.42
CA THR A 5 -18.81 -0.93 34.07
C THR A 5 -18.15 -0.10 32.96
N ASP A 6 -16.87 0.28 33.08
CA ASP A 6 -16.29 1.30 32.18
C ASP A 6 -15.38 0.78 31.06
N HIS A 7 -15.26 -0.54 30.86
CA HIS A 7 -14.44 -1.11 29.77
C HIS A 7 -15.24 -1.63 28.57
N LEU A 8 -16.58 -1.55 28.58
CA LEU A 8 -17.42 -2.05 27.47
C LEU A 8 -17.93 -0.95 26.51
N ILE A 9 -17.76 0.33 26.84
CA ILE A 9 -18.34 1.45 26.06
C ILE A 9 -17.35 2.04 25.04
N PHE A 10 -16.04 1.76 25.17
CA PHE A 10 -15.03 2.36 24.28
C PHE A 10 -14.89 1.69 22.90
N PHE A 11 -15.44 0.48 22.69
CA PHE A 11 -15.39 -0.21 21.40
C PHE A 11 -16.60 0.08 20.48
N LEU A 12 -17.64 0.75 20.98
CA LEU A 12 -18.85 1.11 20.22
C LEU A 12 -18.86 2.54 19.67
N ILE A 13 -17.92 3.41 20.07
CA ILE A 13 -18.01 4.86 19.77
C ILE A 13 -17.19 5.28 18.54
N LEU A 14 -16.32 4.44 17.98
CA LEU A 14 -15.58 4.79 16.75
C LEU A 14 -16.32 4.47 15.43
N ILE A 15 -17.56 3.96 15.48
CA ILE A 15 -18.40 3.70 14.30
C ILE A 15 -19.57 4.73 14.20
N CYS A 16 -19.75 5.62 15.19
CA CYS A 16 -20.97 6.43 15.36
C CYS A 16 -20.85 7.94 15.06
N LEU A 17 -19.87 8.42 14.28
CA LEU A 17 -19.80 9.85 13.89
C LEU A 17 -19.79 10.03 12.37
N SER A 18 -20.92 9.74 11.74
CA SER A 18 -21.32 10.34 10.45
C SER A 18 -22.83 10.18 10.17
N LEU A 19 -23.68 10.32 11.19
CA LEU A 19 -25.14 10.39 11.01
C LEU A 19 -25.73 11.62 11.70
N THR A 20 -25.53 12.78 11.08
CA THR A 20 -26.54 13.85 11.08
C THR A 20 -26.46 14.62 9.76
N SER A 21 -27.19 14.11 8.76
CA SER A 21 -27.87 14.83 7.66
C SER A 21 -27.75 14.06 6.34
N CYS A 22 -28.79 13.29 6.02
CA CYS A 22 -29.26 13.06 4.65
C CYS A 22 -30.55 12.24 4.74
N SER A 23 -31.66 12.96 4.91
CA SER A 23 -32.94 12.58 4.32
C SER A 23 -33.08 13.41 3.04
N ASP A 24 -33.27 12.73 1.92
CA ASP A 24 -33.88 13.17 0.66
C ASP A 24 -33.61 14.60 0.13
N SER A 25 -33.06 14.68 -1.08
CA SER A 25 -33.77 15.35 -2.19
C SER A 25 -33.10 15.10 -3.54
N ASN A 26 -33.87 14.41 -4.39
CA ASN A 26 -33.74 14.42 -5.84
C ASN A 26 -34.00 15.83 -6.41
N ASN A 27 -33.39 16.10 -7.58
CA ASN A 27 -33.83 17.07 -8.59
C ASN A 27 -34.21 18.47 -8.11
N GLU A 28 -33.28 19.42 -8.21
CA GLU A 28 -33.62 20.78 -8.64
C GLU A 28 -32.61 21.33 -9.63
N VAL A 29 -33.13 21.66 -10.82
CA VAL A 29 -32.51 22.47 -11.86
C VAL A 29 -32.28 23.87 -11.29
N ALA A 30 -31.02 24.21 -11.01
CA ALA A 30 -30.66 25.56 -10.61
C ALA A 30 -30.45 26.44 -11.85
N THR A 31 -31.50 27.20 -12.20
CA THR A 31 -31.41 28.37 -13.08
C THR A 31 -30.48 29.42 -12.48
N SER A 32 -29.30 29.60 -13.07
CA SER A 32 -28.40 30.71 -12.75
C SER A 32 -28.73 31.92 -13.63
N THR A 33 -29.09 33.00 -12.95
CA THR A 33 -29.34 34.33 -13.49
C THR A 33 -28.06 35.01 -13.95
N ASN A 34 -28.10 35.59 -15.15
CA ASN A 34 -27.12 36.53 -15.70
C ASN A 34 -26.67 37.61 -14.69
N PRO A 35 -25.42 38.07 -14.82
CA PRO A 35 -25.23 39.48 -15.13
C PRO A 35 -24.32 39.67 -16.35
N THR A 36 -24.81 40.55 -17.22
CA THR A 36 -24.11 41.18 -18.34
C THR A 36 -22.89 41.97 -17.88
N SER A 37 -21.72 41.78 -18.52
CA SER A 37 -20.87 42.89 -18.99
C SER A 37 -19.74 42.41 -19.90
N GLU A 38 -19.87 42.81 -21.17
CA GLU A 38 -18.83 43.30 -22.08
C GLU A 38 -17.67 42.39 -22.52
N ILE A 39 -17.73 42.05 -23.82
CA ILE A 39 -16.64 41.53 -24.65
C ILE A 39 -15.81 42.72 -25.16
N SER A 40 -14.48 42.59 -25.14
CA SER A 40 -13.60 43.22 -26.13
C SER A 40 -12.67 42.15 -26.72
N PRO A 41 -12.52 42.08 -28.05
CA PRO A 41 -11.68 41.10 -28.72
C PRO A 41 -10.24 41.60 -28.93
N ASP A 42 -9.33 40.64 -29.03
CA ASP A 42 -7.98 40.68 -29.64
C ASP A 42 -6.88 40.24 -28.68
N GLU A 43 -6.59 38.94 -28.71
CA GLU A 43 -5.25 38.44 -29.05
C GLU A 43 -5.34 36.93 -29.31
N ALA A 44 -5.51 36.57 -30.58
CA ALA A 44 -4.90 35.35 -31.11
C ALA A 44 -3.38 35.63 -31.16
N ILE A 45 -2.47 34.74 -30.82
CA ILE A 45 -2.19 33.45 -31.46
C ILE A 45 -1.20 32.72 -30.54
N THR A 46 -1.46 31.46 -30.20
CA THR A 46 -0.46 30.38 -30.33
C THR A 46 -1.16 29.04 -30.36
N GLU A 47 -0.84 28.27 -31.39
CA GLU A 47 -1.39 26.96 -31.72
C GLU A 47 -1.33 26.00 -30.52
N ILE A 48 -2.50 25.48 -30.10
CA ILE A 48 -2.56 24.26 -29.31
C ILE A 48 -2.90 23.11 -30.28
N ASN A 49 -1.82 22.39 -30.57
CA ASN A 49 -1.69 21.03 -31.11
C ASN A 49 -2.97 20.15 -31.05
N PRO A 50 -3.41 19.50 -32.14
CA PRO A 50 -4.66 18.72 -32.20
C PRO A 50 -4.57 17.30 -31.58
N ALA A 51 -3.89 17.13 -30.45
CA ALA A 51 -3.62 15.80 -29.87
C ALA A 51 -3.97 15.66 -28.37
N ILE A 52 -5.12 16.20 -27.94
CA ILE A 52 -5.73 15.85 -26.64
C ILE A 52 -7.23 15.59 -26.85
N LYS A 53 -7.57 14.37 -27.22
CA LYS A 53 -8.91 13.79 -27.08
C LYS A 53 -8.74 12.31 -26.72
N HIS A 54 -9.62 11.82 -25.86
CA HIS A 54 -9.79 10.42 -25.40
C HIS A 54 -9.18 10.05 -24.04
N THR A 55 -9.69 10.68 -22.98
CA THR A 55 -9.78 10.09 -21.62
C THR A 55 -11.04 10.51 -20.86
N LEU A 56 -11.87 11.36 -21.47
CA LEU A 56 -13.09 11.85 -20.87
C LEU A 56 -14.25 11.06 -21.45
N LEU A 57 -15.01 10.40 -20.57
CA LEU A 57 -16.29 9.78 -20.90
C LEU A 57 -17.19 10.77 -21.64
N SER A 58 -17.94 10.30 -22.61
CA SER A 58 -19.03 11.07 -23.21
C SER A 58 -20.12 11.36 -22.17
N SER A 59 -20.99 12.34 -22.46
CA SER A 59 -22.13 12.62 -21.59
C SER A 59 -23.10 11.44 -21.53
N GLU A 60 -23.27 10.70 -22.63
CA GLU A 60 -24.06 9.47 -22.68
C GLU A 60 -23.43 8.36 -21.83
N GLU A 61 -22.11 8.15 -21.92
CA GLU A 61 -21.41 7.14 -21.12
C GLU A 61 -21.47 7.44 -19.63
N LYS A 62 -21.30 8.72 -19.25
CA LYS A 62 -21.45 9.13 -17.85
C LYS A 62 -22.86 8.89 -17.34
N GLY A 63 -23.89 9.32 -18.10
CA GLY A 63 -25.29 9.09 -17.75
C GLY A 63 -25.61 7.60 -17.62
N PHE A 64 -25.09 6.78 -18.54
CA PHE A 64 -25.22 5.32 -18.45
C PHE A 64 -24.60 4.76 -17.16
N LEU A 65 -23.36 5.14 -16.83
CA LEU A 65 -22.68 4.64 -15.62
C LEU A 65 -23.40 5.07 -14.33
N ASP A 66 -23.89 6.31 -14.28
CA ASP A 66 -24.63 6.87 -13.14
C ASP A 66 -25.97 6.12 -12.91
N GLU A 67 -26.63 5.65 -13.97
CA GLU A 67 -27.86 4.86 -13.88
C GLU A 67 -27.61 3.37 -13.65
N HIS A 68 -26.59 2.83 -14.31
CA HIS A 68 -26.24 1.41 -14.29
C HIS A 68 -25.67 0.98 -12.95
N TRP A 69 -24.91 1.85 -12.29
CA TRP A 69 -24.33 1.58 -10.97
C TRP A 69 -25.09 2.28 -9.85
N GLN A 70 -25.57 1.50 -8.89
CA GLN A 70 -26.30 1.96 -7.71
C GLN A 70 -25.74 1.24 -6.47
N LEU A 71 -25.92 1.83 -5.28
CA LEU A 71 -25.41 1.27 -4.02
C LEU A 71 -25.91 -0.17 -3.80
N THR A 72 -27.19 -0.40 -4.09
CA THR A 72 -27.78 -1.73 -4.30
C THR A 72 -28.43 -1.70 -5.67
N ILE A 73 -28.04 -2.61 -6.57
CA ILE A 73 -28.70 -2.78 -7.85
C ILE A 73 -30.13 -3.26 -7.58
N PRO A 74 -31.17 -2.57 -8.07
CA PRO A 74 -32.56 -2.95 -7.81
C PRO A 74 -32.89 -4.37 -8.29
N LEU A 75 -33.92 -4.95 -7.69
CA LEU A 75 -34.49 -6.22 -8.13
C LEU A 75 -34.76 -6.19 -9.65
N GLN A 76 -34.43 -7.29 -10.33
CA GLN A 76 -34.64 -7.44 -11.77
C GLN A 76 -36.14 -7.48 -12.13
N GLY A 77 -36.99 -7.85 -11.17
CA GLY A 77 -38.43 -7.92 -11.35
C GLY A 77 -38.86 -9.15 -12.14
N GLN A 78 -40.08 -9.10 -12.69
CA GLN A 78 -40.61 -10.18 -13.50
C GLN A 78 -39.88 -10.25 -14.85
N ALA A 79 -39.38 -11.43 -15.19
CA ALA A 79 -38.80 -11.68 -16.51
C ALA A 79 -39.88 -11.62 -17.60
N PRO A 80 -39.52 -11.23 -18.84
CA PRO A 80 -40.40 -11.35 -20.00
C PRO A 80 -41.05 -12.74 -20.11
N ASP A 81 -42.34 -12.79 -20.45
CA ASP A 81 -43.13 -14.05 -20.49
C ASP A 81 -42.62 -15.04 -21.55
N ASP A 82 -41.84 -14.58 -22.53
CA ASP A 82 -41.24 -15.38 -23.59
C ASP A 82 -39.86 -15.93 -23.23
N TYR A 83 -39.27 -15.54 -22.09
CA TYR A 83 -38.02 -16.11 -21.61
C TYR A 83 -38.24 -17.50 -21.03
N SER A 84 -37.35 -18.43 -21.39
CA SER A 84 -37.24 -19.71 -20.68
C SER A 84 -36.76 -19.53 -19.23
N ASP A 85 -36.84 -20.59 -18.43
CA ASP A 85 -36.29 -20.60 -17.06
C ASP A 85 -34.79 -20.28 -17.03
N ILE A 86 -34.05 -20.77 -18.03
CA ILE A 86 -32.62 -20.49 -18.19
C ILE A 86 -32.39 -19.01 -18.50
N GLU A 87 -33.23 -18.41 -19.35
CA GLU A 87 -33.13 -16.99 -19.69
C GLU A 87 -33.59 -16.07 -18.58
N SER A 88 -34.45 -16.53 -17.67
CA SER A 88 -34.90 -15.75 -16.53
C SER A 88 -33.94 -15.82 -15.33
N SER A 89 -33.05 -16.80 -15.32
CA SER A 89 -32.13 -17.07 -14.21
C SER A 89 -31.01 -16.04 -14.10
N LEU A 90 -30.68 -15.66 -12.85
CA LEU A 90 -29.54 -14.81 -12.50
C LEU A 90 -28.30 -15.61 -12.08
N ASP A 91 -28.45 -16.94 -11.94
CA ASP A 91 -27.37 -17.85 -11.57
C ASP A 91 -26.31 -17.90 -12.68
N PRO A 92 -25.02 -17.65 -12.38
CA PRO A 92 -23.92 -17.84 -13.32
C PRO A 92 -23.91 -19.21 -14.01
N ALA A 93 -24.33 -20.29 -13.34
CA ALA A 93 -24.41 -21.62 -13.93
C ALA A 93 -25.37 -21.67 -15.13
N SER A 94 -26.51 -20.97 -15.05
CA SER A 94 -27.46 -20.83 -16.16
C SER A 94 -26.84 -20.07 -17.33
N CYS A 95 -26.12 -18.97 -17.06
CA CYS A 95 -25.40 -18.23 -18.10
C CYS A 95 -24.36 -19.11 -18.79
N GLY A 96 -23.68 -19.99 -18.05
CA GLY A 96 -22.63 -20.87 -18.56
C GLY A 96 -23.08 -21.97 -19.51
N LEU A 97 -24.40 -22.23 -19.63
CA LEU A 97 -24.93 -23.17 -20.63
C LEU A 97 -24.69 -22.65 -22.06
N CYS A 98 -24.72 -21.33 -22.25
CA CYS A 98 -24.44 -20.66 -23.53
C CYS A 98 -23.08 -19.94 -23.53
N HIS A 99 -22.62 -19.47 -22.36
CA HIS A 99 -21.38 -18.70 -22.18
C HIS A 99 -20.34 -19.49 -21.38
N GLU A 100 -20.10 -20.74 -21.79
CA GLU A 100 -19.24 -21.70 -21.08
C GLU A 100 -17.85 -21.13 -20.77
N GLN A 101 -17.26 -20.43 -21.74
CA GLN A 101 -15.91 -19.89 -21.56
C GLN A 101 -15.87 -18.75 -20.53
N GLN A 102 -16.87 -17.86 -20.53
CA GLN A 102 -16.97 -16.78 -19.56
C GLN A 102 -17.21 -17.33 -18.17
N LEU A 103 -18.08 -18.34 -18.02
CA LEU A 103 -18.30 -19.01 -16.73
C LEU A 103 -17.00 -19.63 -16.20
N LYS A 104 -16.30 -20.41 -17.03
CA LYS A 104 -15.03 -21.05 -16.66
C LYS A 104 -13.97 -20.04 -16.23
N ASP A 105 -13.88 -18.91 -16.92
CA ASP A 105 -12.95 -17.85 -16.53
C ASP A 105 -13.34 -17.26 -15.17
N TRP A 106 -14.60 -16.83 -15.05
CA TRP A 106 -15.13 -16.14 -13.87
C TRP A 106 -15.00 -17.00 -12.61
N GLN A 107 -15.25 -18.30 -12.69
CA GLN A 107 -15.10 -19.25 -11.57
C GLN A 107 -13.68 -19.25 -10.96
N THR A 108 -12.67 -18.82 -11.71
CA THR A 108 -11.27 -18.78 -11.21
C THR A 108 -10.87 -17.46 -10.56
N THR A 109 -11.84 -16.56 -10.33
CA THR A 109 -11.59 -15.15 -9.97
C THR A 109 -11.98 -14.86 -8.53
N PHE A 110 -11.48 -13.75 -7.99
CA PHE A 110 -11.98 -13.22 -6.72
C PHE A 110 -13.38 -12.59 -6.84
N HIS A 111 -13.86 -12.26 -8.05
CA HIS A 111 -15.25 -11.83 -8.24
C HIS A 111 -16.23 -12.95 -7.91
N ALA A 112 -15.99 -14.18 -8.39
CA ALA A 112 -16.80 -15.36 -8.05
C ALA A 112 -16.74 -15.75 -6.56
N HIS A 113 -15.72 -15.26 -5.85
CA HIS A 113 -15.50 -15.52 -4.42
C HIS A 113 -15.57 -14.23 -3.61
N ALA A 114 -16.21 -13.18 -4.13
CA ALA A 114 -16.24 -11.88 -3.49
C ALA A 114 -16.96 -11.99 -2.13
N MET A 115 -17.97 -12.84 -2.02
CA MET A 115 -18.63 -13.18 -0.75
C MET A 115 -18.03 -14.44 -0.11
N GLY A 116 -16.71 -14.57 -0.12
CA GLY A 116 -16.01 -15.68 0.52
C GLY A 116 -16.05 -15.63 2.05
N PRO A 117 -15.47 -16.64 2.74
CA PRO A 117 -15.55 -16.78 4.20
C PRO A 117 -14.97 -15.57 4.96
N GLY A 118 -14.01 -14.85 4.38
CA GLY A 118 -13.44 -13.65 4.99
C GLY A 118 -14.44 -12.50 5.11
N ILE A 119 -15.28 -12.29 4.10
CA ILE A 119 -16.31 -11.24 4.11
C ILE A 119 -17.53 -11.73 4.89
N LEU A 120 -18.01 -12.94 4.62
CA LEU A 120 -19.14 -13.53 5.37
C LEU A 120 -18.90 -13.51 6.88
N GLY A 121 -17.73 -13.94 7.34
CA GLY A 121 -17.37 -13.93 8.76
C GLY A 121 -17.24 -12.54 9.38
N GLN A 122 -17.18 -11.47 8.57
CA GLN A 122 -17.23 -10.09 9.05
C GLN A 122 -18.67 -9.53 9.08
N VAL A 123 -19.52 -9.91 8.13
CA VAL A 123 -20.85 -9.31 7.95
C VAL A 123 -21.97 -10.05 8.67
N ILE A 124 -21.86 -11.36 8.93
CA ILE A 124 -22.93 -12.15 9.59
C ILE A 124 -23.33 -11.53 10.94
N ASP A 125 -22.37 -11.27 11.82
CA ASP A 125 -22.67 -10.66 13.14
C ASP A 125 -23.24 -9.22 13.00
N MET A 126 -22.89 -8.50 11.93
CA MET A 126 -23.45 -7.15 11.66
C MET A 126 -24.93 -7.25 11.30
N ILE A 127 -25.29 -8.20 10.44
CA ILE A 127 -26.67 -8.47 10.03
C ILE A 127 -27.48 -8.94 11.23
N GLU A 128 -26.98 -9.94 11.98
CA GLU A 128 -27.67 -10.50 13.16
C GLU A 128 -27.88 -9.46 14.27
N SER A 129 -27.00 -8.46 14.40
CA SER A 129 -27.14 -7.36 15.36
C SER A 129 -27.96 -6.17 14.84
N GLY A 130 -28.43 -6.22 13.59
CA GLY A 130 -29.28 -5.21 12.97
C GLY A 130 -28.53 -4.03 12.33
N ASP A 131 -27.21 -4.10 12.19
CA ASP A 131 -26.38 -3.10 11.50
C ASP A 131 -26.36 -3.31 9.97
N HIS A 132 -27.55 -3.34 9.38
CA HIS A 132 -27.73 -3.52 7.95
C HIS A 132 -27.09 -2.39 7.13
N THR A 133 -26.95 -1.19 7.70
CA THR A 133 -26.31 -0.05 7.04
C THR A 133 -24.83 -0.32 6.79
N GLN A 134 -24.11 -0.86 7.78
CA GLN A 134 -22.71 -1.22 7.59
C GLN A 134 -22.55 -2.43 6.65
N ALA A 135 -23.43 -3.44 6.76
CA ALA A 135 -23.42 -4.61 5.87
C ALA A 135 -23.63 -4.21 4.39
N GLN A 136 -24.53 -3.26 4.11
CA GLN A 136 -24.80 -2.78 2.75
C GLN A 136 -23.59 -2.14 2.08
N LEU A 137 -22.71 -1.47 2.85
CA LEU A 137 -21.47 -0.93 2.30
C LEU A 137 -20.58 -2.04 1.74
N CYS A 138 -20.51 -3.20 2.42
CA CYS A 138 -19.81 -4.37 1.92
C CYS A 138 -20.50 -4.95 0.68
N TRP A 139 -21.82 -5.08 0.70
CA TRP A 139 -22.57 -5.68 -0.41
C TRP A 139 -22.51 -4.86 -1.70
N SER A 140 -22.36 -3.54 -1.61
CA SER A 140 -22.29 -2.64 -2.76
C SER A 140 -21.24 -3.04 -3.81
N CYS A 141 -20.21 -3.76 -3.39
CA CYS A 141 -19.15 -4.28 -4.25
C CYS A 141 -19.14 -5.82 -4.29
N HIS A 142 -19.42 -6.47 -3.17
CA HIS A 142 -19.24 -7.92 -3.06
C HIS A 142 -20.45 -8.74 -3.57
N THR A 143 -21.66 -8.22 -3.43
CA THR A 143 -22.94 -8.84 -3.81
C THR A 143 -23.98 -7.77 -4.14
N PRO A 144 -23.77 -7.02 -5.26
CA PRO A 144 -24.48 -5.77 -5.48
C PRO A 144 -25.95 -5.94 -5.90
N LEU A 145 -26.39 -7.13 -6.30
CA LEU A 145 -27.78 -7.38 -6.66
C LEU A 145 -28.66 -7.43 -5.42
N ALA A 146 -29.86 -6.84 -5.50
CA ALA A 146 -30.86 -6.93 -4.45
C ALA A 146 -31.22 -8.39 -4.12
N GLU A 147 -31.30 -9.28 -5.12
CA GLU A 147 -31.54 -10.72 -4.93
C GLU A 147 -30.45 -11.43 -4.10
N GLN A 148 -29.27 -10.83 -3.96
CA GLN A 148 -28.18 -11.34 -3.13
C GLN A 148 -28.17 -10.75 -1.71
N GLN A 149 -29.15 -9.91 -1.36
CA GLN A 149 -29.22 -9.23 -0.06
C GLN A 149 -30.48 -9.69 0.68
N ASP A 150 -30.31 -10.18 1.90
CA ASP A 150 -31.38 -10.71 2.75
C ASP A 150 -32.33 -9.62 3.28
N SER A 151 -31.86 -8.37 3.27
CA SER A 151 -32.57 -7.18 3.70
C SER A 151 -32.31 -6.03 2.73
N LEU A 152 -33.36 -5.28 2.40
CA LEU A 152 -33.30 -4.12 1.52
C LEU A 152 -33.77 -2.87 2.25
N LYS A 153 -33.16 -1.74 1.92
CA LYS A 153 -33.58 -0.42 2.43
C LYS A 153 -34.67 0.15 1.51
N LEU A 154 -35.91 0.18 2.00
CA LEU A 154 -37.09 0.70 1.31
C LEU A 154 -37.72 1.83 2.12
N ASN A 155 -37.87 3.03 1.53
CA ASN A 155 -38.42 4.22 2.21
C ASN A 155 -37.75 4.46 3.58
N ASP A 156 -36.42 4.45 3.61
CA ASP A 156 -35.57 4.58 4.80
C ASP A 156 -35.71 3.49 5.88
N ASN A 157 -36.49 2.44 5.64
CA ASN A 157 -36.65 1.32 6.57
C ASN A 157 -36.06 0.04 5.99
N TRP A 158 -35.38 -0.72 6.86
CA TRP A 158 -34.90 -2.05 6.52
C TRP A 158 -36.06 -3.05 6.54
N GLN A 159 -36.16 -3.82 5.47
CA GLN A 159 -37.17 -4.87 5.32
C GLN A 159 -36.51 -6.15 4.81
N SER A 160 -36.97 -7.29 5.32
CA SER A 160 -36.52 -8.58 4.82
C SER A 160 -36.91 -8.75 3.35
N ASN A 161 -35.96 -9.25 2.55
CA ASN A 161 -36.14 -9.49 1.14
C ASN A 161 -36.67 -10.91 0.90
N THR A 162 -37.92 -11.02 0.46
CA THR A 162 -38.53 -12.33 0.14
C THR A 162 -37.96 -12.98 -1.12
N LEU A 163 -37.19 -12.24 -1.91
CA LEU A 163 -36.53 -12.71 -3.13
C LEU A 163 -35.03 -12.96 -2.93
N PHE A 164 -34.58 -13.00 -1.67
CA PHE A 164 -33.20 -13.32 -1.34
C PHE A 164 -32.86 -14.76 -1.74
N ASP A 165 -31.75 -14.91 -2.45
CA ASP A 165 -31.16 -16.17 -2.85
C ASP A 165 -29.75 -16.29 -2.23
N GLU A 166 -29.64 -17.19 -1.24
CA GLU A 166 -28.39 -17.44 -0.51
C GLU A 166 -27.32 -18.06 -1.40
N GLU A 167 -27.68 -18.93 -2.35
CA GLU A 167 -26.72 -19.56 -3.27
C GLU A 167 -26.17 -18.51 -4.25
N LEU A 168 -27.03 -17.60 -4.71
CA LEU A 168 -26.62 -16.46 -5.52
C LEU A 168 -25.71 -15.50 -4.74
N GLN A 169 -25.98 -15.24 -3.46
CA GLN A 169 -25.12 -14.43 -2.61
C GLN A 169 -23.72 -15.06 -2.45
N HIS A 170 -23.65 -16.36 -2.17
CA HIS A 170 -22.39 -17.08 -2.05
C HIS A 170 -21.56 -17.12 -3.34
N SER A 171 -22.21 -16.90 -4.49
CA SER A 171 -21.55 -16.76 -5.79
C SER A 171 -20.84 -15.40 -5.99
N GLY A 172 -20.90 -14.48 -5.02
CA GLY A 172 -20.16 -13.21 -5.06
C GLY A 172 -20.64 -12.26 -6.16
N LEU A 173 -19.72 -11.62 -6.88
CA LEU A 173 -20.06 -10.73 -7.98
C LEU A 173 -20.43 -11.53 -9.23
N VAL A 174 -21.71 -11.84 -9.38
CA VAL A 174 -22.29 -12.67 -10.45
C VAL A 174 -22.43 -11.91 -11.78
N CYS A 175 -22.62 -12.63 -12.89
CA CYS A 175 -22.75 -12.09 -14.25
C CYS A 175 -23.81 -10.96 -14.33
N ALA A 176 -24.97 -11.20 -13.72
CA ALA A 176 -26.08 -10.25 -13.69
C ALA A 176 -25.75 -8.93 -12.96
N GLY A 177 -24.83 -8.96 -11.98
CA GLY A 177 -24.36 -7.76 -11.30
C GLY A 177 -23.75 -6.74 -12.26
N CYS A 178 -22.98 -7.21 -13.24
CA CYS A 178 -22.36 -6.35 -14.25
C CYS A 178 -23.26 -6.13 -15.48
N HIS A 179 -23.98 -7.16 -15.94
CA HIS A 179 -24.55 -7.19 -17.28
C HIS A 179 -26.07 -7.10 -17.37
N VAL A 180 -26.82 -7.13 -16.26
CA VAL A 180 -28.29 -7.25 -16.34
C VAL A 180 -29.00 -6.17 -15.52
N ARG A 181 -29.95 -5.46 -16.14
CA ARG A 181 -30.87 -4.52 -15.47
C ARG A 181 -32.28 -4.73 -16.00
N GLN A 182 -33.23 -4.98 -15.11
CA GLN A 182 -34.62 -5.30 -15.46
C GLN A 182 -34.71 -6.39 -16.54
N HIS A 183 -33.94 -7.46 -16.38
CA HIS A 183 -33.81 -8.57 -17.34
C HIS A 183 -33.29 -8.20 -18.75
N LYS A 184 -32.89 -6.94 -18.99
CA LYS A 184 -32.18 -6.52 -20.21
C LYS A 184 -30.68 -6.71 -20.04
N ARG A 185 -30.03 -7.18 -21.11
CA ARG A 185 -28.59 -7.46 -21.13
C ARG A 185 -27.84 -6.24 -21.65
N PHE A 186 -26.71 -5.93 -21.03
CA PHE A 186 -25.84 -4.83 -21.40
C PHE A 186 -24.43 -5.35 -21.59
N GLY A 187 -23.69 -4.77 -22.54
CA GLY A 187 -22.30 -5.16 -22.76
C GLY A 187 -21.58 -4.27 -23.75
N PRO A 188 -20.29 -4.54 -24.00
CA PRO A 188 -19.54 -3.81 -25.01
C PRO A 188 -20.07 -4.13 -26.41
N SER A 189 -19.95 -3.17 -27.33
CA SER A 189 -20.16 -3.38 -28.77
C SER A 189 -19.42 -4.62 -29.26
N ARG A 190 -19.96 -5.34 -30.25
CA ARG A 190 -19.33 -6.58 -30.75
C ARG A 190 -17.93 -6.32 -31.31
N ARG A 191 -17.06 -7.33 -31.33
CA ARG A 191 -15.68 -7.17 -31.80
C ARG A 191 -15.59 -6.85 -33.29
N ASP A 192 -16.45 -7.46 -34.08
CA ASP A 192 -16.57 -7.26 -35.52
C ASP A 192 -17.28 -5.96 -35.88
N THR A 193 -18.10 -5.43 -34.96
CA THR A 193 -18.78 -4.13 -35.11
C THR A 193 -18.57 -3.23 -33.87
N PRO A 194 -17.33 -2.76 -33.60
CA PRO A 194 -16.98 -2.12 -32.33
C PRO A 194 -17.65 -0.75 -32.10
N ASN A 195 -18.24 -0.14 -33.14
CA ASN A 195 -18.89 1.16 -33.07
C ASN A 195 -20.43 1.09 -33.19
N VAL A 196 -21.01 -0.11 -33.08
CA VAL A 196 -22.46 -0.28 -33.09
C VAL A 196 -22.95 -0.35 -31.64
N GLU A 197 -23.68 0.69 -31.24
CA GLU A 197 -24.23 0.88 -29.90
C GLU A 197 -25.76 0.88 -29.89
N GLY A 198 -26.35 0.85 -28.71
CA GLY A 198 -27.80 0.83 -28.49
C GLY A 198 -28.38 -0.59 -28.51
N ASN A 199 -29.68 -0.69 -28.75
CA ASN A 199 -30.37 -1.98 -28.79
C ASN A 199 -29.89 -2.79 -30.02
N ILE A 200 -29.26 -3.93 -29.75
CA ILE A 200 -28.86 -4.92 -30.74
C ILE A 200 -29.90 -6.03 -30.71
N ASP A 201 -30.62 -6.18 -31.82
CA ASP A 201 -31.56 -7.28 -32.05
C ASP A 201 -30.79 -8.48 -32.61
N ASP A 202 -30.80 -9.58 -31.87
CA ASP A 202 -30.14 -10.84 -32.25
C ASP A 202 -31.11 -11.85 -32.88
N GLY A 203 -32.31 -11.39 -33.27
CA GLY A 203 -33.35 -12.23 -33.82
C GLY A 203 -33.84 -13.24 -32.80
N ASP A 204 -34.00 -14.50 -33.23
CA ASP A 204 -34.50 -15.60 -32.38
C ASP A 204 -33.44 -16.14 -31.38
N GLN A 205 -32.34 -15.42 -31.15
CA GLN A 205 -31.36 -15.79 -30.13
C GLN A 205 -31.91 -15.51 -28.72
N PRO A 206 -31.47 -16.26 -27.70
CA PRO A 206 -31.91 -16.05 -26.33
C PRO A 206 -31.77 -14.59 -25.88
N HIS A 207 -32.61 -14.19 -24.94
CA HIS A 207 -32.62 -12.87 -24.29
C HIS A 207 -33.14 -11.70 -25.13
N ASN A 208 -33.64 -11.92 -26.35
CA ASN A 208 -34.13 -10.86 -27.24
C ASN A 208 -33.07 -9.77 -27.51
N GLY A 209 -31.81 -10.19 -27.63
CA GLY A 209 -30.67 -9.30 -27.89
C GLY A 209 -30.08 -8.64 -26.63
N PHE A 210 -29.33 -7.55 -26.83
CA PHE A 210 -28.65 -6.82 -25.76
C PHE A 210 -28.44 -5.35 -26.12
N ILE A 211 -28.11 -4.53 -25.12
CA ILE A 211 -27.80 -3.11 -25.26
C ILE A 211 -26.29 -2.94 -25.27
N ALA A 212 -25.75 -2.54 -26.43
CA ALA A 212 -24.34 -2.28 -26.61
C ALA A 212 -23.98 -0.85 -26.17
N THR A 213 -22.91 -0.70 -25.40
CA THR A 213 -22.32 0.61 -25.10
C THR A 213 -20.81 0.53 -24.91
N THR A 214 -20.09 1.56 -25.36
CA THR A 214 -18.64 1.73 -25.18
C THR A 214 -18.24 1.89 -23.71
N ALA A 215 -19.16 2.28 -22.82
CA ALA A 215 -18.89 2.41 -21.38
C ALA A 215 -18.25 1.14 -20.76
N PHE A 216 -18.62 -0.06 -21.21
CA PHE A 216 -18.02 -1.33 -20.77
C PHE A 216 -16.53 -1.47 -21.12
N SER A 217 -16.00 -0.63 -22.00
CA SER A 217 -14.60 -0.63 -22.43
C SER A 217 -13.74 0.41 -21.71
N HIS A 218 -14.35 1.26 -20.85
CA HIS A 218 -13.64 2.28 -20.10
C HIS A 218 -13.38 1.86 -18.64
N SER A 219 -12.22 2.23 -18.10
CA SER A 219 -11.85 1.95 -16.70
C SER A 219 -12.87 2.46 -15.69
N ALA A 220 -13.62 3.52 -16.02
CA ALA A 220 -14.68 4.07 -15.17
C ALA A 220 -15.81 3.07 -14.88
N PHE A 221 -16.02 2.08 -15.74
CA PHE A 221 -16.95 0.99 -15.44
C PHE A 221 -16.56 0.22 -14.17
N CYS A 222 -15.26 0.10 -13.91
CA CYS A 222 -14.72 -0.61 -12.73
C CYS A 222 -14.70 0.26 -11.47
N SER A 223 -14.83 1.60 -11.59
CA SER A 223 -14.60 2.51 -10.46
C SER A 223 -15.69 2.44 -9.40
N ASN A 224 -16.88 1.89 -9.69
CA ASN A 224 -17.91 1.72 -8.66
C ASN A 224 -17.43 0.86 -7.46
N CYS A 225 -16.50 -0.07 -7.71
CA CYS A 225 -15.99 -1.01 -6.70
C CYS A 225 -14.47 -0.97 -6.50
N HIS A 226 -13.75 -0.17 -7.28
CA HIS A 226 -12.30 -0.02 -7.17
C HIS A 226 -11.87 1.44 -6.91
N GLN A 227 -12.83 2.25 -6.45
CA GLN A 227 -12.65 3.66 -6.10
C GLN A 227 -13.69 4.06 -5.07
N PHE A 228 -13.23 4.38 -3.87
CA PHE A 228 -14.10 5.08 -2.92
C PHE A 228 -14.41 6.48 -3.44
N LYS A 229 -15.60 6.98 -3.10
CA LYS A 229 -16.00 8.37 -3.36
C LYS A 229 -15.08 9.34 -2.60
N GLU A 230 -15.09 10.61 -2.97
CA GLU A 230 -14.23 11.65 -2.37
C GLU A 230 -14.36 11.75 -0.84
N ASN A 231 -15.56 11.50 -0.32
CA ASN A 231 -15.85 11.47 1.12
C ASN A 231 -15.66 10.09 1.77
N GLY A 232 -15.10 9.13 1.03
CA GLY A 232 -14.83 7.79 1.49
C GLY A 232 -13.71 7.73 2.54
N PHE A 233 -13.53 6.55 3.12
CA PHE A 233 -12.54 6.36 4.17
C PHE A 233 -11.12 6.64 3.64
N SER A 234 -10.43 7.59 4.28
CA SER A 234 -9.10 8.04 3.89
C SER A 234 -8.14 8.09 5.07
N LEU A 235 -6.87 7.87 4.79
CA LEU A 235 -5.76 8.04 5.72
C LEU A 235 -4.69 8.89 5.05
N ASN A 236 -4.20 9.92 5.75
CA ASN A 236 -3.22 10.87 5.22
C ASN A 236 -3.64 11.47 3.86
N GLY A 237 -4.92 11.83 3.71
CA GLY A 237 -5.47 12.41 2.48
C GLY A 237 -5.62 11.43 1.30
N LYS A 238 -5.33 10.13 1.51
CA LYS A 238 -5.45 9.09 0.48
C LYS A 238 -6.58 8.12 0.84
N LEU A 239 -7.51 7.91 -0.08
CA LEU A 239 -8.56 6.90 0.06
C LEU A 239 -7.95 5.50 0.27
N LEU A 240 -8.62 4.64 1.04
CA LEU A 240 -8.17 3.25 1.19
C LEU A 240 -8.31 2.47 -0.11
N GLU A 241 -9.41 2.70 -0.83
CA GLU A 241 -9.64 2.19 -2.17
C GLU A 241 -9.55 3.35 -3.16
N ASN A 242 -8.45 3.41 -3.92
CA ASN A 242 -8.11 4.57 -4.76
C ASN A 242 -7.60 4.20 -6.16
N THR A 243 -7.81 2.97 -6.60
CA THR A 243 -7.12 2.41 -7.77
C THR A 243 -7.49 3.10 -9.06
N TYR A 244 -8.75 3.55 -9.21
CA TYR A 244 -9.16 4.31 -10.40
C TYR A 244 -8.44 5.66 -10.48
N ASN A 245 -8.37 6.42 -9.38
CA ASN A 245 -7.64 7.69 -9.36
C ASN A 245 -6.13 7.47 -9.62
N GLU A 246 -5.54 6.44 -9.00
CA GLU A 246 -4.15 6.04 -9.28
C GLU A 246 -3.93 5.75 -10.77
N TRP A 247 -4.91 5.11 -11.44
CA TRP A 247 -4.90 4.88 -12.88
C TRP A 247 -5.04 6.18 -13.69
N GLN A 248 -5.97 7.06 -13.33
CA GLN A 248 -6.19 8.33 -14.01
C GLN A 248 -4.95 9.23 -14.01
N GLU A 249 -4.16 9.18 -12.95
CA GLU A 249 -2.92 9.97 -12.82
C GLU A 249 -1.75 9.40 -13.64
N SER A 250 -1.82 8.13 -14.02
CA SER A 250 -0.75 7.40 -14.71
C SER A 250 -0.64 7.73 -16.21
N ARG A 251 0.43 7.24 -16.86
CA ARG A 251 0.49 7.27 -18.33
C ARG A 251 -0.55 6.37 -19.00
N TYR A 252 -1.02 5.32 -18.32
CA TYR A 252 -1.95 4.34 -18.90
C TYR A 252 -3.28 4.99 -19.25
N ALA A 253 -3.79 5.89 -18.39
CA ALA A 253 -4.95 6.69 -18.76
C ALA A 253 -4.64 7.55 -19.99
N LYS A 254 -3.52 8.28 -19.99
CA LYS A 254 -3.12 9.18 -21.11
C LYS A 254 -2.93 8.44 -22.44
N GLU A 255 -2.56 7.17 -22.39
CA GLU A 255 -2.33 6.27 -23.53
C GLU A 255 -3.58 5.44 -23.89
N ASP A 256 -4.74 5.70 -23.28
CA ASP A 256 -6.01 5.00 -23.51
C ASP A 256 -5.94 3.48 -23.20
N ILE A 257 -5.10 3.10 -22.23
CA ILE A 257 -4.96 1.72 -21.76
C ILE A 257 -5.85 1.55 -20.52
N HIS A 258 -7.00 0.93 -20.73
CA HIS A 258 -7.99 0.70 -19.69
C HIS A 258 -7.75 -0.56 -18.85
N CYS A 259 -8.41 -0.64 -17.68
CA CYS A 259 -8.40 -1.79 -16.80
C CYS A 259 -8.68 -3.10 -17.56
N GLN A 260 -9.67 -3.07 -18.45
CA GLN A 260 -10.10 -4.18 -19.29
C GLN A 260 -8.99 -4.70 -20.20
N THR A 261 -8.09 -3.83 -20.68
CA THR A 261 -6.98 -4.23 -21.57
C THR A 261 -6.06 -5.25 -20.89
N CYS A 262 -5.78 -5.06 -19.60
CA CYS A 262 -4.87 -5.92 -18.84
C CYS A 262 -5.60 -7.01 -18.04
N HIS A 263 -6.75 -6.68 -17.44
CA HIS A 263 -7.48 -7.59 -16.54
C HIS A 263 -8.57 -8.41 -17.24
N MET A 264 -9.01 -7.99 -18.42
CA MET A 264 -9.95 -8.73 -19.28
C MET A 264 -9.39 -8.91 -20.70
N PRO A 265 -8.16 -9.45 -20.85
CA PRO A 265 -7.51 -9.58 -22.16
C PRO A 265 -8.40 -10.43 -23.06
N ASP A 266 -8.56 -10.03 -24.31
CA ASP A 266 -9.50 -10.67 -25.24
C ASP A 266 -10.91 -10.86 -24.64
N ARG A 267 -11.41 -9.86 -23.89
CA ARG A 267 -12.70 -9.88 -23.17
C ARG A 267 -12.91 -11.12 -22.28
N ARG A 268 -11.83 -11.79 -21.88
CA ARG A 268 -11.85 -12.95 -20.98
C ARG A 268 -12.17 -12.48 -19.57
N HIS A 269 -12.93 -13.28 -18.83
CA HIS A 269 -13.44 -12.91 -17.51
C HIS A 269 -12.50 -13.39 -16.41
N THR A 270 -11.21 -13.08 -16.54
CA THR A 270 -10.13 -13.68 -15.70
C THR A 270 -9.63 -12.77 -14.57
N TRP A 271 -9.73 -11.45 -14.71
CA TRP A 271 -9.32 -10.41 -13.75
C TRP A 271 -8.11 -10.76 -12.87
N ARG A 272 -7.03 -11.25 -13.49
CA ARG A 272 -5.82 -11.64 -12.74
C ARG A 272 -5.25 -10.39 -12.06
N GLY A 273 -4.87 -10.52 -10.79
CA GLY A 273 -4.37 -9.43 -9.97
C GLY A 273 -3.19 -9.88 -9.12
N ILE A 274 -3.04 -9.28 -7.92
CA ILE A 274 -1.91 -9.53 -7.02
C ILE A 274 -1.85 -10.97 -6.48
N HIS A 275 -2.94 -11.75 -6.55
CA HIS A 275 -2.96 -13.17 -6.19
C HIS A 275 -2.49 -14.10 -7.33
N ASP A 276 -2.24 -13.58 -8.53
CA ASP A 276 -1.71 -14.34 -9.66
C ASP A 276 -0.20 -14.07 -9.83
N PRO A 277 0.67 -15.08 -9.69
CA PRO A 277 2.12 -14.87 -9.75
C PRO A 277 2.61 -14.30 -11.08
N GLU A 278 2.03 -14.71 -12.20
CA GLU A 278 2.49 -14.28 -13.51
C GLU A 278 2.03 -12.85 -13.82
N MET A 279 0.81 -12.47 -13.43
CA MET A 279 0.35 -11.10 -13.48
C MET A 279 1.21 -10.18 -12.61
N THR A 280 1.53 -10.62 -11.40
CA THR A 280 2.35 -9.84 -10.47
C THR A 280 3.77 -9.65 -10.99
N LYS A 281 4.38 -10.69 -11.60
CA LYS A 281 5.68 -10.57 -12.28
C LYS A 281 5.63 -9.58 -13.45
N ARG A 282 4.56 -9.59 -14.25
CA ARG A 282 4.41 -8.64 -15.38
C ARG A 282 4.26 -7.19 -14.92
N ALA A 283 3.79 -6.95 -13.70
CA ALA A 283 3.62 -5.61 -13.16
C ALA A 283 4.95 -4.88 -12.90
N VAL A 284 6.05 -5.60 -12.69
CA VAL A 284 7.34 -5.01 -12.30
C VAL A 284 8.51 -5.48 -13.14
N THR A 285 9.49 -4.59 -13.31
CA THR A 285 10.83 -4.94 -13.78
C THR A 285 11.78 -4.94 -12.58
N ILE A 286 12.62 -5.98 -12.48
CA ILE A 286 13.56 -6.16 -11.38
C ILE A 286 14.97 -6.19 -11.97
N ASP A 287 15.79 -5.23 -11.56
CA ASP A 287 17.21 -5.15 -11.91
C ASP A 287 18.06 -5.33 -10.65
N VAL A 288 19.18 -6.03 -10.78
CA VAL A 288 20.13 -6.21 -9.68
C VAL A 288 21.54 -5.98 -10.18
N ASP A 289 22.13 -4.89 -9.73
CA ASP A 289 23.54 -4.58 -9.90
C ASP A 289 24.34 -5.22 -8.75
N ALA A 290 24.87 -6.40 -9.01
CA ALA A 290 25.68 -7.20 -8.11
C ALA A 290 27.11 -7.32 -8.67
N PRO A 291 28.11 -6.59 -8.12
CA PRO A 291 29.44 -6.54 -8.71
C PRO A 291 30.19 -7.88 -8.64
N LEU A 292 30.93 -8.20 -9.71
CA LEU A 292 31.71 -9.44 -9.86
C LEU A 292 33.22 -9.26 -9.63
N GLN A 293 33.62 -8.11 -9.09
CA GLN A 293 35.03 -7.84 -8.79
C GLN A 293 35.59 -8.80 -7.73
N GLN A 294 36.91 -8.88 -7.64
CA GLN A 294 37.57 -9.66 -6.60
C GLN A 294 37.58 -8.88 -5.28
N TYR A 295 37.06 -9.50 -4.23
CA TYR A 295 37.04 -8.97 -2.87
C TYR A 295 38.01 -9.73 -1.96
N LYS A 296 38.40 -9.11 -0.85
CA LYS A 296 39.10 -9.76 0.25
C LYS A 296 38.13 -10.17 1.34
N LEU A 297 38.50 -11.18 2.13
CA LEU A 297 37.67 -11.57 3.27
C LEU A 297 37.54 -10.40 4.26
N GLY A 298 36.29 -10.09 4.65
CA GLY A 298 35.94 -8.96 5.51
C GLY A 298 35.72 -7.61 4.80
N GLU A 299 35.95 -7.53 3.50
CA GLU A 299 35.64 -6.34 2.69
C GLU A 299 34.14 -6.10 2.60
N LEU A 300 33.73 -4.83 2.42
CA LEU A 300 32.32 -4.46 2.25
C LEU A 300 31.87 -4.83 0.84
N TYR A 301 30.81 -5.63 0.75
CA TYR A 301 30.12 -5.93 -0.48
C TYR A 301 28.86 -5.09 -0.58
N GLU A 302 28.65 -4.48 -1.74
CA GLU A 302 27.49 -3.66 -2.04
C GLU A 302 26.79 -4.18 -3.29
N ALA A 303 25.48 -4.36 -3.23
CA ALA A 303 24.66 -4.68 -4.39
C ALA A 303 23.40 -3.81 -4.38
N ARG A 304 22.94 -3.38 -5.56
CA ARG A 304 21.73 -2.56 -5.70
C ARG A 304 20.62 -3.39 -6.33
N ILE A 305 19.46 -3.40 -5.71
CA ILE A 305 18.25 -4.07 -6.20
C ILE A 305 17.26 -2.97 -6.53
N THR A 306 16.90 -2.83 -7.81
CA THR A 306 15.95 -1.83 -8.29
C THR A 306 14.68 -2.54 -8.77
N ILE A 307 13.54 -2.08 -8.26
CA ILE A 307 12.23 -2.59 -8.66
C ILE A 307 11.45 -1.41 -9.23
N THR A 308 11.02 -1.54 -10.47
CA THR A 308 10.27 -0.51 -11.20
C THR A 308 8.87 -1.01 -11.49
N ASN A 309 7.85 -0.20 -11.21
CA ASN A 309 6.48 -0.49 -11.59
C ASN A 309 6.28 -0.19 -13.08
N THR A 310 6.68 -1.12 -13.94
CA THR A 310 6.65 -0.95 -15.39
C THR A 310 5.31 -1.35 -16.02
N GLY A 311 4.55 -2.21 -15.34
CA GLY A 311 3.41 -2.93 -15.92
C GLY A 311 2.06 -2.68 -15.26
N ALA A 312 2.00 -1.97 -14.12
CA ALA A 312 0.73 -1.58 -13.50
C ALA A 312 0.45 -0.09 -13.71
N GLY A 313 -0.75 0.21 -14.24
CA GLY A 313 -1.23 1.58 -14.38
C GLY A 313 -1.65 2.24 -13.08
N HIS A 314 -1.55 1.56 -11.94
CA HIS A 314 -1.82 2.07 -10.60
C HIS A 314 -0.63 1.75 -9.70
N TYR A 315 -0.68 2.10 -8.41
CA TYR A 315 0.42 1.79 -7.50
C TYR A 315 0.68 0.29 -7.39
N PHE A 316 1.94 -0.11 -7.20
CA PHE A 316 2.35 -1.49 -6.95
C PHE A 316 2.85 -1.68 -5.50
N PRO A 317 2.24 -2.61 -4.74
CA PRO A 317 0.86 -3.09 -4.92
C PRO A 317 -0.15 -1.97 -4.59
N THR A 318 -1.34 -1.95 -5.20
CA THR A 318 -2.40 -1.01 -4.80
C THR A 318 -3.07 -1.49 -3.49
N TYR A 319 -3.83 -0.61 -2.83
CA TYR A 319 -4.45 -0.81 -1.51
C TYR A 319 -3.47 -0.98 -0.32
N VAL A 320 -4.05 -1.21 0.86
CA VAL A 320 -3.33 -1.52 2.12
C VAL A 320 -3.11 -3.02 2.33
N THR A 321 -3.77 -3.86 1.53
CA THR A 321 -3.85 -5.29 1.78
C THR A 321 -2.53 -6.02 1.52
N PRO A 322 -1.90 -5.86 0.35
CA PRO A 322 -0.72 -6.65 -0.01
C PRO A 322 0.59 -6.07 0.52
N LYS A 323 1.57 -6.94 0.72
CA LYS A 323 2.97 -6.57 1.00
C LYS A 323 3.93 -7.30 0.07
N VAL A 324 4.99 -6.62 -0.33
CA VAL A 324 6.08 -7.21 -1.11
C VAL A 324 7.38 -7.09 -0.31
N PHE A 325 8.00 -8.24 -0.03
CA PHE A 325 9.22 -8.36 0.73
C PHE A 325 10.39 -8.60 -0.21
N VAL A 326 11.39 -7.72 -0.17
CA VAL A 326 12.62 -7.80 -0.95
C VAL A 326 13.74 -8.21 0.00
N ARG A 327 14.25 -9.42 -0.19
CA ARG A 327 15.26 -10.02 0.69
C ARG A 327 16.56 -10.25 -0.06
N ALA A 328 17.67 -9.97 0.61
CA ALA A 328 19.01 -10.17 0.11
C ALA A 328 19.87 -10.78 1.23
N GLU A 329 20.55 -11.89 0.94
CA GLU A 329 21.32 -12.64 1.94
C GLU A 329 22.51 -13.38 1.28
N LEU A 330 23.59 -13.57 2.04
CA LEU A 330 24.80 -14.25 1.57
C LEU A 330 24.74 -15.75 1.88
N PHE A 331 25.32 -16.54 0.98
CA PHE A 331 25.47 -17.99 1.12
C PHE A 331 26.94 -18.40 0.98
N ASP A 332 27.36 -19.42 1.72
CA ASP A 332 28.68 -20.06 1.58
C ASP A 332 28.73 -21.04 0.39
N SER A 333 29.80 -21.85 0.29
CA SER A 333 29.95 -22.85 -0.77
C SER A 333 29.03 -24.07 -0.63
N ASP A 334 28.49 -24.29 0.57
CA ASP A 334 27.69 -25.45 0.94
C ASP A 334 26.19 -25.10 0.96
N ASP A 335 25.83 -23.94 0.41
CA ASP A 335 24.47 -23.38 0.39
C ASP A 335 23.88 -23.08 1.78
N ASN A 336 24.72 -22.84 2.78
CA ASN A 336 24.27 -22.33 4.06
C ASN A 336 24.19 -20.80 4.06
N ILE A 337 23.13 -20.27 4.69
CA ILE A 337 22.97 -18.83 4.92
C ILE A 337 24.06 -18.36 5.88
N ILE A 338 24.76 -17.28 5.50
CA ILE A 338 25.67 -16.59 6.41
C ILE A 338 24.83 -15.83 7.45
N ALA A 339 24.98 -16.22 8.72
CA ALA A 339 24.23 -15.64 9.82
C ALA A 339 24.40 -14.10 9.89
N GLY A 340 23.27 -13.40 9.99
CA GLY A 340 23.23 -11.93 10.08
C GLY A 340 23.35 -11.20 8.74
N SER A 341 23.53 -11.92 7.62
CA SER A 341 23.65 -11.30 6.30
C SER A 341 22.32 -10.93 5.64
N LEU A 342 21.18 -11.35 6.21
CA LEU A 342 19.86 -11.06 5.69
C LEU A 342 19.53 -9.57 5.87
N GLN A 343 19.19 -8.92 4.76
CA GLN A 343 18.59 -7.58 4.73
C GLN A 343 17.25 -7.66 4.01
N GLU A 344 16.26 -6.97 4.56
CA GLU A 344 14.89 -6.98 4.06
C GLU A 344 14.38 -5.54 3.89
N ALA A 345 13.72 -5.29 2.77
CA ALA A 345 12.95 -4.08 2.52
C ALA A 345 11.49 -4.46 2.18
N ILE A 346 10.57 -3.55 2.48
CA ILE A 346 9.13 -3.77 2.33
C ILE A 346 8.56 -2.70 1.40
N ILE A 347 7.83 -3.15 0.38
CA ILE A 347 7.03 -2.32 -0.52
C ILE A 347 5.55 -2.56 -0.19
N GLY A 348 4.86 -1.49 0.20
CA GLY A 348 3.42 -1.51 0.47
C GLY A 348 2.99 -0.41 1.43
N ARG A 349 1.67 -0.29 1.62
CA ARG A 349 1.07 0.68 2.56
C ARG A 349 0.73 -0.01 3.87
N GLU A 350 1.32 0.43 4.97
CA GLU A 350 1.06 -0.13 6.31
C GLU A 350 0.15 0.78 7.12
N THR A 351 -0.78 0.17 7.84
CA THR A 351 -1.66 0.85 8.77
C THR A 351 -1.68 0.13 10.11
N THR A 352 -2.29 0.76 11.11
CA THR A 352 -2.80 0.01 12.26
C THR A 352 -3.89 -0.98 11.82
N ALA A 353 -4.06 -2.08 12.56
CA ALA A 353 -5.02 -3.13 12.18
C ALA A 353 -6.49 -2.66 12.23
N ASN A 354 -6.77 -1.63 13.02
CA ASN A 354 -8.07 -0.96 13.09
C ASN A 354 -8.19 0.18 12.06
N LEU A 355 -7.24 0.31 11.13
CA LEU A 355 -7.22 1.33 10.08
C LEU A 355 -7.26 2.78 10.60
N SER A 356 -6.90 3.03 11.87
CA SER A 356 -6.96 4.38 12.46
C SER A 356 -5.79 5.29 12.06
N GLN A 357 -4.67 4.71 11.62
CA GLN A 357 -3.47 5.46 11.28
C GLN A 357 -2.68 4.73 10.19
N GLU A 358 -2.19 5.49 9.22
CA GLU A 358 -1.16 5.04 8.29
C GLU A 358 0.22 5.16 8.95
N LEU A 359 0.97 4.05 8.97
CA LEU A 359 2.31 3.99 9.55
C LEU A 359 3.37 4.37 8.52
N TYR A 360 3.24 3.86 7.29
CA TYR A 360 4.10 4.21 6.16
C TYR A 360 3.44 3.80 4.84
N ASP A 361 3.90 4.40 3.74
CA ASP A 361 3.51 4.04 2.39
C ASP A 361 4.75 4.02 1.48
N THR A 362 5.19 2.82 1.11
CA THR A 362 6.35 2.59 0.24
C THR A 362 5.94 1.96 -1.10
N ARG A 363 4.65 2.01 -1.44
CA ARG A 363 4.15 1.52 -2.73
C ARG A 363 4.82 2.30 -3.87
N ILE A 364 4.99 1.63 -5.01
CA ILE A 364 5.66 2.21 -6.18
C ILE A 364 4.60 2.78 -7.13
N ALA A 365 4.62 4.08 -7.37
CA ALA A 365 3.73 4.73 -8.35
C ALA A 365 3.95 4.16 -9.76
N PRO A 366 2.99 4.29 -10.70
CA PRO A 366 3.20 3.90 -12.09
C PRO A 366 4.47 4.51 -12.68
N ASP A 367 5.28 3.68 -13.34
CA ASP A 367 6.57 4.01 -13.97
C ASP A 367 7.68 4.50 -13.01
N ASP A 368 7.40 4.56 -11.71
CA ASP A 368 8.40 4.88 -10.69
C ASP A 368 9.17 3.63 -10.23
N ASN A 369 10.20 3.82 -9.43
CA ASN A 369 11.06 2.75 -8.93
C ASN A 369 11.50 2.95 -7.48
N VAL A 370 11.81 1.84 -6.83
CA VAL A 370 12.52 1.82 -5.55
C VAL A 370 13.86 1.13 -5.74
N SER A 371 14.91 1.70 -5.13
CA SER A 371 16.25 1.14 -5.14
C SER A 371 16.70 0.80 -3.72
N ILE A 372 16.92 -0.49 -3.48
CA ILE A 372 17.37 -1.06 -2.22
C ILE A 372 18.87 -1.35 -2.33
N LEU A 373 19.64 -0.90 -1.35
CA LEU A 373 21.07 -1.09 -1.32
C LEU A 373 21.41 -2.14 -0.28
N TYR A 374 21.86 -3.31 -0.74
CA TYR A 374 22.42 -4.36 0.09
C TYR A 374 23.86 -4.01 0.45
N ARG A 375 24.22 -4.11 1.73
CA ARG A 375 25.60 -3.84 2.20
C ARG A 375 26.01 -4.80 3.30
N GLU A 376 26.93 -5.71 3.02
CA GLU A 376 27.40 -6.66 4.04
C GLU A 376 28.91 -6.87 3.97
N ALA A 377 29.54 -7.00 5.13
CA ALA A 377 30.95 -7.36 5.17
C ALA A 377 31.08 -8.86 4.86
N LEU A 378 31.98 -9.23 3.94
CA LEU A 378 32.13 -10.61 3.46
C LEU A 378 32.82 -11.51 4.51
N ARG A 379 32.09 -11.81 5.59
CA ARG A 379 32.46 -12.75 6.66
C ARG A 379 31.80 -14.09 6.42
N GLY A 380 32.37 -15.15 6.97
CA GLY A 380 31.82 -16.50 6.80
C GLY A 380 32.09 -17.13 5.41
N LYS A 381 33.00 -16.54 4.62
CA LYS A 381 33.45 -17.04 3.30
C LYS A 381 32.28 -17.18 2.30
N PRO A 382 31.51 -16.10 2.08
CA PRO A 382 30.39 -16.14 1.16
C PRO A 382 30.88 -16.38 -0.27
N THR A 383 30.10 -17.14 -1.04
CA THR A 383 30.36 -17.41 -2.46
C THR A 383 29.30 -16.80 -3.37
N LYS A 384 28.13 -16.41 -2.81
CA LYS A 384 27.04 -15.80 -3.58
C LYS A 384 26.12 -14.95 -2.72
N LEU A 385 25.51 -13.95 -3.35
CA LEU A 385 24.34 -13.22 -2.87
C LEU A 385 23.09 -13.90 -3.45
N LYS A 386 22.09 -14.20 -2.63
CA LYS A 386 20.74 -14.55 -3.09
C LYS A 386 19.84 -13.34 -2.91
N VAL A 387 19.11 -12.97 -3.96
CA VAL A 387 18.03 -11.98 -3.90
C VAL A 387 16.72 -12.69 -4.17
N SER A 388 15.74 -12.49 -3.29
CA SER A 388 14.39 -13.05 -3.42
C SER A 388 13.33 -11.99 -3.17
N ILE A 389 12.25 -12.01 -3.95
CA ILE A 389 11.12 -11.11 -3.79
C ILE A 389 9.85 -11.95 -3.59
N THR A 390 9.27 -11.84 -2.40
CA THR A 390 8.06 -12.56 -2.00
C THR A 390 6.89 -11.59 -1.90
N VAL A 391 5.75 -12.00 -2.43
CA VAL A 391 4.50 -11.25 -2.38
C VAL A 391 3.58 -11.94 -1.39
N GLU A 392 3.00 -11.16 -0.48
CA GLU A 392 1.96 -11.59 0.44
C GLU A 392 0.69 -10.81 0.12
N PRO A 393 -0.21 -11.36 -0.73
CA PRO A 393 -1.42 -10.68 -1.18
C PRO A 393 -2.36 -10.26 -0.04
N ASP A 394 -2.46 -11.10 1.00
CA ASP A 394 -3.42 -10.96 2.10
C ASP A 394 -2.76 -10.57 3.44
N HIS A 395 -1.62 -9.88 3.39
CA HIS A 395 -0.82 -9.55 4.58
C HIS A 395 -1.64 -8.81 5.65
N PHE A 396 -2.38 -7.76 5.26
CA PHE A 396 -3.26 -7.03 6.19
C PHE A 396 -4.30 -7.95 6.85
N TYR A 397 -4.99 -8.76 6.03
CA TYR A 397 -6.06 -9.64 6.49
C TYR A 397 -5.56 -10.72 7.46
N THR A 398 -4.35 -11.25 7.24
CA THR A 398 -3.73 -12.21 8.18
C THR A 398 -3.61 -11.62 9.59
N ARG A 399 -3.19 -10.35 9.71
CA ARG A 399 -3.10 -9.65 10.99
C ARG A 399 -4.49 -9.31 11.54
N PHE A 400 -5.38 -8.80 10.68
CA PHE A 400 -6.74 -8.42 11.05
C PHE A 400 -7.55 -9.60 11.61
N TYR A 401 -7.57 -10.74 10.92
CA TYR A 401 -8.31 -11.93 11.38
C TYR A 401 -7.79 -12.45 12.71
N LYS A 402 -6.45 -12.49 12.92
CA LYS A 402 -5.87 -12.89 14.21
C LYS A 402 -6.35 -12.00 15.37
N ILE A 403 -6.38 -10.69 15.15
CA ILE A 403 -6.84 -9.72 16.18
C ILE A 403 -8.34 -9.87 16.42
N LYS A 404 -9.15 -9.99 15.36
CA LYS A 404 -10.59 -10.20 15.47
C LYS A 404 -10.92 -11.48 16.23
N LEU A 405 -10.33 -12.62 15.81
CA LEU A 405 -10.53 -13.93 16.45
C LEU A 405 -10.16 -13.94 17.94
N ALA A 406 -9.17 -13.15 18.36
CA ALA A 406 -8.81 -13.03 19.78
C ALA A 406 -9.87 -12.32 20.64
N SER A 407 -10.81 -11.60 20.02
CA SER A 407 -11.82 -10.79 20.70
C SER A 407 -13.26 -11.26 20.50
N MET A 408 -13.50 -12.18 19.56
CA MET A 408 -14.83 -12.68 19.20
C MET A 408 -15.23 -13.90 20.03
N LYS A 409 -16.54 -14.10 20.18
CA LYS A 409 -17.10 -15.34 20.74
C LYS A 409 -17.15 -16.42 19.66
N GLU A 410 -16.98 -17.67 20.06
CA GLU A 410 -17.13 -18.82 19.18
C GLU A 410 -18.51 -18.84 18.51
N GLY A 411 -18.51 -19.13 17.20
CA GLY A 411 -19.70 -19.20 16.35
C GLY A 411 -19.33 -19.28 14.86
N LEU A 412 -20.35 -19.24 14.01
CA LEU A 412 -20.20 -19.35 12.56
C LEU A 412 -19.22 -18.30 12.00
N SER A 413 -19.35 -17.04 12.44
CA SER A 413 -18.46 -15.95 12.04
C SER A 413 -16.98 -16.25 12.34
N THR A 414 -16.67 -16.81 13.52
CA THR A 414 -15.28 -17.18 13.85
C THR A 414 -14.77 -18.39 13.06
N ASP A 415 -15.64 -19.34 12.70
CA ASP A 415 -15.24 -20.49 11.88
C ASP A 415 -14.89 -20.05 10.45
N LEU A 416 -15.70 -19.17 9.87
CA LEU A 416 -15.43 -18.56 8.57
C LEU A 416 -14.14 -17.72 8.59
N LEU A 417 -13.91 -16.93 9.64
CA LEU A 417 -12.67 -16.15 9.77
C LEU A 417 -11.42 -17.03 9.97
N ARG A 418 -11.54 -18.20 10.60
CA ARG A 418 -10.44 -19.18 10.68
C ARG A 418 -10.11 -19.77 9.32
N GLU A 419 -11.14 -20.12 8.54
CA GLU A 419 -10.95 -20.59 7.17
C GLU A 419 -10.27 -19.51 6.31
N ALA A 420 -10.75 -18.27 6.41
CA ALA A 420 -10.18 -17.12 5.70
C ALA A 420 -8.71 -16.87 6.12
N LEU A 421 -8.40 -16.96 7.41
CA LEU A 421 -7.04 -16.85 7.92
C LEU A 421 -6.13 -17.96 7.38
N ALA A 422 -6.61 -19.21 7.36
CA ALA A 422 -5.84 -20.33 6.83
C ALA A 422 -5.51 -20.14 5.34
N LYS A 423 -6.47 -19.64 4.55
CA LYS A 423 -6.26 -19.29 3.13
C LYS A 423 -5.27 -18.14 2.97
N ALA A 424 -5.45 -17.05 3.72
CA ALA A 424 -4.59 -15.87 3.67
C ALA A 424 -3.12 -16.18 4.03
N GLN A 425 -2.88 -17.08 4.99
CA GLN A 425 -1.51 -17.48 5.36
C GLN A 425 -0.79 -18.30 4.28
N GLN A 426 -1.54 -18.91 3.36
CA GLN A 426 -1.03 -19.76 2.28
C GLN A 426 -0.94 -19.03 0.94
N SER A 427 -1.41 -17.77 0.85
CA SER A 427 -1.47 -17.05 -0.44
C SER A 427 -0.15 -16.41 -0.87
N HIS A 428 0.91 -16.52 -0.07
CA HIS A 428 2.22 -15.95 -0.40
C HIS A 428 2.92 -16.73 -1.51
N PHE A 429 3.67 -16.02 -2.36
CA PHE A 429 4.46 -16.65 -3.43
C PHE A 429 5.67 -15.79 -3.80
N SER A 430 6.66 -16.42 -4.44
CA SER A 430 7.85 -15.73 -4.95
C SER A 430 7.65 -15.28 -6.39
N ILE A 431 7.99 -14.02 -6.68
CA ILE A 431 8.02 -13.48 -8.05
C ILE A 431 9.43 -13.42 -8.63
N PHE A 432 10.45 -13.49 -7.78
CA PHE A 432 11.84 -13.40 -8.18
C PHE A 432 12.72 -14.15 -7.21
N GLU A 433 13.62 -14.96 -7.74
CA GLU A 433 14.70 -15.57 -6.99
C GLU A 433 15.91 -15.73 -7.91
N LYS A 434 17.03 -15.08 -7.56
CA LYS A 434 18.26 -15.15 -8.35
C LYS A 434 19.49 -15.07 -7.45
N THR A 435 20.52 -15.82 -7.82
CA THR A 435 21.81 -15.83 -7.15
C THR A 435 22.87 -15.14 -7.99
N TYR A 436 23.75 -14.38 -7.34
CA TYR A 436 24.84 -13.64 -7.94
C TYR A 436 26.15 -14.10 -7.30
N PRO A 437 27.13 -14.59 -8.07
CA PRO A 437 28.39 -15.06 -7.50
C PRO A 437 29.18 -13.89 -6.90
N ILE A 438 29.90 -14.18 -5.83
CA ILE A 438 30.80 -13.25 -5.15
C ILE A 438 32.20 -13.87 -5.15
N ASN A 439 33.16 -13.13 -5.70
CA ASN A 439 34.54 -13.59 -5.79
C ASN A 439 35.34 -13.11 -4.59
N VAL A 440 35.53 -13.98 -3.59
CA VAL A 440 36.31 -13.66 -2.38
C VAL A 440 37.65 -14.39 -2.40
N ASP A 441 38.75 -13.63 -2.35
CA ASP A 441 40.07 -14.19 -2.05
C ASP A 441 40.15 -14.57 -0.57
N LEU A 442 40.07 -15.87 -0.30
CA LEU A 442 40.14 -16.42 1.05
C LEU A 442 41.57 -16.44 1.61
N ASN A 443 42.58 -16.21 0.77
CA ASN A 443 43.99 -16.18 1.18
C ASN A 443 44.44 -14.77 1.60
N SER A 444 43.65 -13.74 1.32
CA SER A 444 43.90 -12.39 1.80
C SER A 444 42.72 -11.82 2.58
N THR A 445 42.95 -11.56 3.85
CA THR A 445 41.99 -10.89 4.74
C THR A 445 42.31 -9.40 4.76
N VAL A 446 41.29 -8.55 4.74
CA VAL A 446 41.52 -7.14 5.08
C VAL A 446 42.08 -7.09 6.51
N LYS A 447 43.20 -6.39 6.74
CA LYS A 447 43.66 -6.04 8.09
C LYS A 447 42.69 -5.02 8.68
N LEU A 448 41.54 -5.51 9.10
CA LEU A 448 40.61 -4.79 9.96
C LEU A 448 41.05 -5.06 11.40
N ASP A 449 40.97 -4.05 12.25
CA ASP A 449 41.15 -4.23 13.68
C ASP A 449 40.19 -5.37 14.12
N PRO A 450 40.65 -6.41 14.85
CA PRO A 450 39.79 -7.48 15.33
C PRO A 450 38.54 -7.00 16.10
N ASN A 451 38.52 -5.73 16.55
CA ASN A 451 37.39 -5.08 17.20
C ASN A 451 36.41 -4.35 16.26
N THR A 452 36.73 -4.14 14.98
CA THR A 452 35.88 -3.36 14.06
C THR A 452 34.49 -3.98 13.87
N TYR A 453 34.33 -5.28 14.17
CA TYR A 453 33.18 -6.05 13.71
C TYR A 453 32.73 -7.24 14.58
N ARG A 454 33.18 -7.33 15.84
CA ARG A 454 32.50 -8.22 16.81
C ARG A 454 31.20 -7.54 17.24
N ALA A 455 30.07 -8.27 17.15
CA ALA A 455 28.94 -7.96 17.99
C ALA A 455 29.38 -8.22 19.44
N SER A 456 29.69 -7.15 20.16
CA SER A 456 29.96 -7.25 21.59
C SER A 456 28.67 -7.67 22.28
N ALA A 457 28.75 -8.71 23.13
CA ALA A 457 27.70 -8.93 24.11
C ALA A 457 27.55 -7.63 24.94
N PRO A 458 26.34 -7.20 25.29
CA PRO A 458 26.14 -5.97 26.04
C PRO A 458 26.91 -6.08 27.36
N ALA A 459 28.00 -5.32 27.47
CA ALA A 459 28.63 -5.10 28.75
C ALA A 459 27.70 -4.16 29.50
N SER A 460 26.81 -4.73 30.29
CA SER A 460 25.97 -3.98 31.22
C SER A 460 26.86 -3.17 32.15
N LYS A 461 27.02 -1.88 31.87
CA LYS A 461 27.47 -0.92 32.88
C LYS A 461 26.28 -0.75 33.84
N THR A 462 26.20 -1.58 34.87
CA THR A 462 25.17 -1.41 35.90
C THR A 462 25.41 -0.14 36.71
N ASN A 463 24.45 0.78 36.59
CA ASN A 463 23.77 1.60 37.61
C ASN A 463 23.57 3.02 37.08
N VAL A 464 22.54 3.20 36.25
CA VAL A 464 21.92 4.52 36.04
C VAL A 464 20.74 4.59 37.01
N ASP A 465 20.75 5.62 37.85
CA ASP A 465 19.71 5.93 38.81
C ASP A 465 18.35 6.06 38.08
N SER A 466 17.43 5.12 38.35
CA SER A 466 16.13 5.01 37.67
C SER A 466 15.13 6.11 38.08
N THR A 467 15.60 7.19 38.69
CA THR A 467 14.80 8.35 39.11
C THR A 467 15.00 9.59 38.24
N SER A 468 15.96 9.56 37.31
CA SER A 468 16.19 10.64 36.36
C SER A 468 15.12 10.68 35.26
N HIS A 469 14.47 11.83 35.08
CA HIS A 469 13.53 12.06 33.98
C HIS A 469 14.24 12.42 32.66
N THR A 470 15.58 12.50 32.64
CA THR A 470 16.36 12.82 31.44
C THR A 470 16.93 11.55 30.79
N PRO A 471 16.91 11.43 29.44
CA PRO A 471 17.49 10.27 28.76
C PRO A 471 18.99 10.16 28.96
N TYR A 472 19.49 8.92 29.04
CA TYR A 472 20.92 8.63 29.12
C TYR A 472 21.56 8.65 27.74
N TRP A 473 22.63 9.44 27.59
CA TRP A 473 23.32 9.66 26.31
C TRP A 473 24.80 9.26 26.31
N ASN A 474 25.27 8.59 27.36
CA ASN A 474 26.67 8.25 27.57
C ASN A 474 27.62 9.47 27.52
N ASP A 475 27.30 10.51 28.31
CA ASP A 475 28.06 11.77 28.38
C ASP A 475 29.52 11.60 28.87
N ASP A 476 29.84 10.47 29.51
CA ASP A 476 31.19 10.16 29.98
C ASP A 476 32.13 9.77 28.82
N ASP A 477 31.60 9.07 27.80
CA ASP A 477 32.38 8.55 26.67
C ASP A 477 32.13 9.34 25.37
N ILE A 478 30.96 9.99 25.23
CA ILE A 478 30.60 10.81 24.06
C ILE A 478 30.56 12.28 24.43
N LYS A 479 31.37 13.08 23.72
CA LYS A 479 31.37 14.53 23.90
C LYS A 479 30.22 15.20 23.14
N TRP A 480 29.08 15.35 23.81
CA TRP A 480 27.92 16.06 23.29
C TRP A 480 28.08 17.58 23.33
N HIS A 481 27.58 18.25 22.30
CA HIS A 481 27.52 19.70 22.19
C HIS A 481 26.09 20.19 21.97
N ASN A 482 25.80 21.44 22.36
CA ASN A 482 24.60 22.13 21.89
C ASN A 482 24.74 22.55 20.42
N TYR A 483 23.63 22.94 19.79
CA TYR A 483 23.56 23.20 18.35
C TYR A 483 24.58 24.25 17.88
N GLU A 484 24.57 25.45 18.48
CA GLU A 484 25.45 26.55 18.04
C GLU A 484 26.93 26.22 18.21
N THR A 485 27.31 25.69 19.38
CA THR A 485 28.71 25.33 19.67
C THR A 485 29.16 24.18 18.79
N GLY A 486 28.29 23.19 18.57
CA GLY A 486 28.53 22.04 17.72
C GLY A 486 28.83 22.44 16.28
N LEU A 487 27.98 23.28 15.67
CA LEU A 487 28.21 23.75 14.31
C LEU A 487 29.47 24.60 14.17
N ALA A 488 29.77 25.46 15.15
CA ALA A 488 31.02 26.23 15.15
C ALA A 488 32.27 25.32 15.20
N LEU A 489 32.22 24.25 16.01
CA LEU A 489 33.29 23.25 16.10
C LEU A 489 33.40 22.41 14.83
N ALA A 490 32.27 22.03 14.23
CA ALA A 490 32.22 21.26 12.99
C ALA A 490 32.93 22.02 11.85
N LYS A 491 32.59 23.30 11.70
CA LYS A 491 33.22 24.19 10.73
C LYS A 491 34.70 24.38 10.99
N LYS A 492 35.09 24.60 12.25
CA LYS A 492 36.49 24.82 12.64
C LYS A 492 37.36 23.58 12.39
N ASN A 493 36.85 22.39 12.68
CA ASN A 493 37.60 21.13 12.60
C ASN A 493 37.37 20.36 11.29
N ASN A 494 36.53 20.89 10.40
CA ASN A 494 36.09 20.24 9.17
C ASN A 494 35.59 18.79 9.41
N LYS A 495 34.70 18.62 10.40
CA LYS A 495 34.07 17.34 10.71
C LYS A 495 32.56 17.40 10.45
N PRO A 496 31.94 16.30 9.99
CA PRO A 496 30.49 16.23 9.88
C PRO A 496 29.82 16.22 11.26
N VAL A 497 28.52 16.50 11.28
CA VAL A 497 27.71 16.56 12.50
C VAL A 497 26.68 15.45 12.49
N LEU A 498 26.56 14.72 13.60
CA LEU A 498 25.39 13.90 13.88
C LEU A 498 24.50 14.69 14.84
N LEU A 499 23.35 15.13 14.34
CA LEU A 499 22.40 15.98 15.05
C LEU A 499 21.17 15.17 15.48
N LEU A 500 20.99 15.01 16.79
CA LEU A 500 19.88 14.27 17.39
C LEU A 500 18.90 15.23 18.07
N PHE A 501 17.65 15.25 17.61
CA PHE A 501 16.54 15.88 18.33
C PHE A 501 15.86 14.85 19.23
N TYR A 502 15.60 15.25 20.48
CA TYR A 502 14.98 14.41 21.51
C TYR A 502 14.07 15.24 22.42
N ALA A 503 13.31 14.58 23.29
CA ALA A 503 12.60 15.21 24.41
C ALA A 503 12.79 14.37 25.68
N ASP A 504 12.67 14.98 26.86
CA ASP A 504 12.90 14.27 28.12
C ASP A 504 11.81 13.22 28.41
N TRP A 505 10.58 13.47 27.98
CA TRP A 505 9.44 12.56 28.13
C TRP A 505 9.44 11.40 27.12
N CYS A 506 10.31 11.42 26.12
CA CYS A 506 10.27 10.52 24.95
C CYS A 506 10.79 9.10 25.28
N PRO A 507 9.93 8.05 25.31
CA PRO A 507 10.35 6.71 25.74
C PRO A 507 11.40 6.08 24.82
N THR A 508 11.28 6.31 23.50
CA THR A 508 12.27 5.80 22.52
C THR A 508 13.63 6.48 22.69
N CYS A 509 13.65 7.74 23.10
CA CYS A 509 14.89 8.47 23.38
C CYS A 509 15.62 7.85 24.59
N HIS A 510 14.87 7.43 25.63
CA HIS A 510 15.42 6.63 26.74
C HIS A 510 15.93 5.26 26.26
N ALA A 511 15.22 4.63 25.31
CA ALA A 511 15.62 3.35 24.74
C ALA A 511 16.89 3.40 23.86
N TYR A 512 17.44 4.59 23.57
CA TYR A 512 18.72 4.71 22.87
C TYR A 512 19.95 4.46 23.75
N GLN A 513 19.81 4.29 25.07
CA GLN A 513 20.94 3.98 25.96
C GLN A 513 21.88 2.87 25.42
N PRO A 514 21.41 1.64 25.11
CA PRO A 514 22.29 0.57 24.62
C PRO A 514 22.93 0.88 23.26
N ILE A 515 22.38 1.84 22.51
CA ILE A 515 22.91 2.29 21.23
C ILE A 515 24.15 3.15 21.45
N PHE A 516 24.08 4.11 22.38
CA PHE A 516 25.19 5.01 22.70
C PHE A 516 26.24 4.40 23.63
N GLU A 517 25.96 3.23 24.20
CA GLU A 517 26.97 2.37 24.86
C GLU A 517 27.66 1.41 23.88
N ASP A 518 27.17 1.29 22.62
CA ASP A 518 27.81 0.42 21.63
C ASP A 518 29.19 0.95 21.26
N GLN A 519 30.21 0.12 21.50
CA GLN A 519 31.61 0.49 21.28
C GLN A 519 31.90 0.96 19.84
N ARG A 520 31.21 0.41 18.84
CA ARG A 520 31.41 0.82 17.43
C ARG A 520 30.86 2.22 17.19
N LEU A 521 29.74 2.56 17.85
CA LEU A 521 29.17 3.89 17.79
C LEU A 521 30.09 4.87 18.52
N LEU A 522 30.63 4.51 19.69
CA LEU A 522 31.61 5.31 20.42
C LEU A 522 32.84 5.63 19.58
N GLU A 523 33.40 4.63 18.91
CA GLU A 523 34.53 4.81 18.00
C GLU A 523 34.18 5.77 16.86
N LEU A 524 33.07 5.54 16.17
CA LEU A 524 32.61 6.42 15.09
C LEU A 524 32.31 7.83 15.58
N SER A 525 31.81 8.00 16.81
CA SER A 525 31.46 9.31 17.36
C SER A 525 32.65 10.27 17.41
N ASN A 526 33.89 9.74 17.51
CA ASN A 526 35.11 10.54 17.47
C ASN A 526 35.36 11.22 16.12
N ASP A 527 34.79 10.70 15.03
CA ASP A 527 34.89 11.27 13.69
C ASP A 527 33.79 12.31 13.40
N PHE A 528 32.86 12.49 14.33
CA PHE A 528 31.77 13.45 14.26
C PHE A 528 31.93 14.56 15.29
N ILE A 529 31.23 15.68 15.06
CA ILE A 529 30.76 16.52 16.15
C ILE A 529 29.37 16.03 16.55
N MET A 530 29.25 15.51 17.76
CA MET A 530 28.00 14.95 18.28
C MET A 530 27.15 16.08 18.88
N VAL A 531 25.94 16.27 18.35
CA VAL A 531 25.05 17.35 18.76
C VAL A 531 23.70 16.79 19.15
N ARG A 532 23.18 17.22 20.30
CA ARG A 532 21.82 16.89 20.74
C ARG A 532 21.02 18.16 21.02
N VAL A 533 19.75 18.13 20.70
CA VAL A 533 18.80 19.24 20.86
C VAL A 533 17.55 18.73 21.52
N ASN A 534 17.22 19.27 22.70
CA ASN A 534 15.94 19.03 23.34
C ASN A 534 14.87 19.91 22.66
N THR A 535 13.84 19.30 22.10
CA THR A 535 12.81 19.99 21.32
C THR A 535 11.96 20.94 22.16
N ASP A 536 11.76 20.63 23.44
CA ASP A 536 10.95 21.46 24.35
C ASP A 536 11.71 22.75 24.73
N ASN A 537 13.04 22.67 24.81
CA ASN A 537 13.89 23.81 25.12
C ASN A 537 14.20 24.68 23.90
N GLU A 538 14.22 24.09 22.70
CA GLU A 538 14.61 24.75 21.45
C GLU A 538 13.51 24.66 20.36
N PRO A 539 12.27 25.16 20.63
CA PRO A 539 11.11 24.91 19.76
C PRO A 539 11.24 25.55 18.38
N LYS A 540 11.92 26.69 18.26
CA LYS A 540 12.16 27.36 16.97
C LYS A 540 13.10 26.56 16.08
N LEU A 541 14.17 26.02 16.67
CA LEU A 541 15.14 25.20 15.96
C LEU A 541 14.53 23.86 15.56
N ASN A 542 13.77 23.26 16.47
CA ASN A 542 12.97 22.07 16.21
C ASN A 542 12.08 22.25 14.98
N GLN A 543 11.25 23.31 14.94
CA GLN A 543 10.37 23.60 13.82
C GLN A 543 11.12 23.75 12.49
N ALA A 544 12.31 24.35 12.50
CA ALA A 544 13.13 24.55 11.29
C ALA A 544 13.71 23.24 10.72
N TYR A 545 13.75 22.17 11.50
CA TYR A 545 14.31 20.87 11.11
C TYR A 545 13.24 19.81 10.82
N ILE A 546 11.96 20.13 11.04
CA ILE A 546 10.85 19.29 10.59
C ILE A 546 10.77 19.41 9.07
N PRO A 547 10.96 18.32 8.31
CA PRO A 547 10.76 18.35 6.86
C PRO A 547 9.33 18.78 6.51
N GLU A 548 9.16 19.56 5.44
CA GLU A 548 7.84 20.08 5.04
C GLU A 548 6.80 18.98 4.82
N GLU A 549 7.23 17.77 4.45
CA GLU A 549 6.36 16.62 4.23
C GLU A 549 6.19 15.71 5.47
N GLU A 550 6.73 16.07 6.63
CA GLU A 550 6.67 15.27 7.87
C GLU A 550 6.03 16.04 9.02
N TRP A 551 5.45 15.31 9.98
CA TRP A 551 4.95 15.90 11.23
C TRP A 551 6.05 15.93 12.30
N GLU A 552 5.79 16.58 13.43
CA GLU A 552 6.71 16.60 14.54
C GLU A 552 6.76 15.25 15.26
N TYR A 553 7.96 14.67 15.42
CA TYR A 553 8.20 13.47 16.20
C TYR A 553 9.62 13.48 16.79
N VAL A 554 9.80 12.76 17.89
CA VAL A 554 11.13 12.50 18.49
C VAL A 554 11.27 11.01 18.78
N PRO A 555 12.49 10.45 18.67
CA PRO A 555 13.73 11.09 18.25
C PRO A 555 13.87 11.26 16.73
N ARG A 556 14.68 12.25 16.31
CA ARG A 556 15.10 12.46 14.90
C ARG A 556 16.60 12.64 14.80
N THR A 557 17.25 11.91 13.90
CA THR A 557 18.70 11.98 13.70
C THR A 557 19.01 12.45 12.28
N PHE A 558 19.77 13.54 12.18
CA PHE A 558 20.23 14.13 10.93
C PHE A 558 21.74 14.06 10.82
N ALA A 559 22.25 13.89 9.60
CA ALA A 559 23.65 14.10 9.27
C ALA A 559 23.83 15.46 8.58
N LEU A 560 24.78 16.26 9.05
CA LEU A 560 25.11 17.56 8.45
C LEU A 560 26.58 17.61 8.03
N PHE A 561 26.86 18.41 7.01
CA PHE A 561 28.23 18.77 6.64
C PHE A 561 28.86 19.71 7.66
N SER A 562 30.18 19.92 7.56
CA SER A 562 30.92 20.82 8.46
C SER A 562 30.47 22.28 8.41
N ASP A 563 29.80 22.72 7.34
CA ASP A 563 29.20 24.06 7.22
C ASP A 563 27.79 24.16 7.82
N GLY A 564 27.24 23.07 8.34
CA GLY A 564 25.89 22.98 8.91
C GLY A 564 24.77 22.67 7.91
N SER A 565 25.08 22.54 6.61
CA SER A 565 24.09 22.12 5.62
C SER A 565 23.72 20.64 5.76
N ARG A 566 22.46 20.29 5.49
CA ARG A 566 21.94 18.94 5.68
C ARG A 566 22.35 17.98 4.56
N MET A 567 22.71 16.75 4.94
CA MET A 567 22.91 15.65 4.00
C MET A 567 21.56 14.99 3.68
N ASN A 568 20.83 15.53 2.70
CA ASN A 568 19.48 15.06 2.38
C ASN A 568 19.39 13.60 1.89
N SER A 569 20.51 12.99 1.50
CA SER A 569 20.58 11.58 1.06
C SER A 569 20.92 10.59 2.20
N VAL A 570 21.21 11.08 3.40
CA VAL A 570 21.66 10.27 4.55
C VAL A 570 20.58 10.25 5.63
N TYR A 571 19.75 9.20 5.60
CA TYR A 571 18.62 8.98 6.51
C TYR A 571 18.27 7.48 6.58
N SER A 572 17.33 7.08 7.45
CA SER A 572 16.86 5.69 7.53
C SER A 572 16.03 5.33 6.30
N LYS A 573 16.55 4.44 5.46
CA LYS A 573 15.84 3.97 4.25
C LYS A 573 14.84 2.85 4.53
N THR A 574 14.85 2.31 5.74
CA THR A 574 14.04 1.16 6.17
C THR A 574 12.82 1.57 6.98
N LYS A 575 12.70 2.84 7.38
CA LYS A 575 11.63 3.32 8.26
C LYS A 575 11.09 4.67 7.82
N ALA A 576 9.77 4.81 7.89
CA ALA A 576 9.12 6.12 7.99
C ALA A 576 8.76 6.36 9.47
N PRO A 577 8.95 7.58 9.97
CA PRO A 577 9.42 8.78 9.27
C PRO A 577 10.95 8.81 9.03
N ARG A 578 11.42 9.53 7.99
CA ARG A 578 12.75 9.33 7.35
C ARG A 578 13.95 9.42 8.30
N TYR A 579 13.87 10.29 9.31
CA TYR A 579 14.97 10.58 10.23
C TYR A 579 14.86 9.86 11.56
N PHE A 580 13.88 8.96 11.69
CA PHE A 580 13.78 8.08 12.84
C PHE A 580 14.74 6.89 12.68
N LEU A 581 15.57 6.66 13.70
CA LEU A 581 16.46 5.50 13.77
C LEU A 581 15.98 4.53 14.86
N SER A 582 16.12 3.24 14.62
CA SER A 582 15.69 2.18 15.54
C SER A 582 16.43 2.23 16.89
N ALA A 583 15.68 2.13 18.00
CA ALA A 583 16.24 1.91 19.33
C ALA A 583 16.58 0.43 19.61
N ASN A 584 16.13 -0.49 18.76
CA ASN A 584 16.26 -1.93 19.00
C ASN A 584 17.66 -2.46 18.66
N SER A 585 18.42 -1.75 17.82
CA SER A 585 19.74 -2.16 17.35
C SER A 585 20.54 -0.95 16.87
N PRO A 586 21.87 -0.88 17.13
CA PRO A 586 22.72 0.22 16.69
C PRO A 586 22.94 0.25 15.18
N SER A 587 22.53 -0.78 14.43
CA SER A 587 22.82 -0.89 12.99
C SER A 587 22.40 0.33 12.16
N GLU A 588 21.23 0.91 12.43
CA GLU A 588 20.76 2.08 11.67
C GLU A 588 21.57 3.35 12.00
N PHE A 589 22.01 3.52 13.25
CA PHE A 589 22.92 4.59 13.64
C PHE A 589 24.28 4.44 12.99
N LEU A 590 24.87 3.24 13.08
CA LEU A 590 26.17 2.93 12.48
C LEU A 590 26.14 3.16 10.97
N PHE A 591 25.09 2.70 10.28
CA PHE A 591 24.88 2.94 8.86
C PHE A 591 24.81 4.43 8.53
N THR A 592 23.97 5.18 9.26
CA THR A 592 23.77 6.62 9.04
C THR A 592 25.08 7.39 9.23
N MET A 593 25.83 7.09 10.29
CA MET A 593 27.13 7.71 10.57
C MET A 593 28.16 7.35 9.49
N GLN A 594 28.24 6.11 9.06
CA GLN A 594 29.18 5.73 8.00
C GLN A 594 28.85 6.39 6.66
N ALA A 595 27.57 6.43 6.28
CA ALA A 595 27.10 7.10 5.07
C ALA A 595 27.39 8.62 5.11
N ALA A 596 27.25 9.24 6.29
CA ALA A 596 27.58 10.65 6.48
C ALA A 596 29.08 10.93 6.31
N LEU A 597 29.98 10.07 6.85
CA LEU A 597 31.43 10.23 6.67
C LEU A 597 31.83 10.14 5.20
N LEU A 598 31.25 9.20 4.45
CA LEU A 598 31.51 9.04 3.02
C LEU A 598 31.03 10.28 2.24
N THR A 599 29.77 10.66 2.44
CA THR A 599 29.18 11.83 1.79
C THR A 599 29.99 13.11 2.07
N HIS A 600 30.47 13.25 3.31
CA HIS A 600 31.34 14.36 3.71
C HIS A 600 32.69 14.35 2.98
N ARG A 601 33.33 13.19 2.88
CA ARG A 601 34.61 13.01 2.16
C ARG A 601 34.48 13.32 0.68
N ASP A 602 33.43 12.82 0.03
CA ASP A 602 33.17 13.05 -1.40
C ASP A 602 32.98 14.54 -1.70
N ARG A 603 32.23 15.25 -0.84
CA ARG A 603 32.06 16.69 -0.96
C ARG A 603 33.40 17.42 -0.86
N ILE A 604 34.23 17.09 0.14
CA ILE A 604 35.57 17.69 0.27
C ILE A 604 36.41 17.43 -0.98
N ALA A 605 36.45 16.18 -1.47
CA ALA A 605 37.21 15.82 -2.66
C ALA A 605 36.76 16.62 -3.89
N SER A 606 35.45 16.77 -4.10
CA SER A 606 34.88 17.56 -5.21
C SER A 606 35.21 19.05 -5.14
N THR A 607 35.31 19.63 -3.93
CA THR A 607 35.71 21.03 -3.72
C THR A 607 37.22 21.27 -3.82
N THR A 608 38.05 20.23 -3.86
CA THR A 608 39.52 20.35 -3.98
C THR A 608 40.02 20.16 -5.43
N LEU A 609 39.15 19.66 -6.31
CA LEU A 609 39.42 19.44 -7.74
C LEU A 609 38.95 20.59 -8.65
N ASN A 610 38.22 21.56 -8.10
CA ASN A 610 37.88 22.85 -8.70
C ASN A 610 38.67 23.95 -7.99
#